data_AF-A0A520DS01-F1
#
_entry.id   AF-A0A520DS01-F1
#
_cell.length_a   1.000
_cell.length_b   1.000
_cell.length_c   1.000
_cell.angle_alpha   90.00
_cell.angle_beta   90.00
_cell.angle_gamma   90.00
#
_symmetry.space_group_name_H-M   'P 1'
#
loop_
_entity.id
_entity.type
_entity.pdbx_description
1 polymer ?
#
loop_
_entity_poly.entity_id
_entity_poly.type
_entity_poly.pdbx_seq_one_letter_code
_entity_poly.pdbx_strand_id
1 'polypeptide(L)' 'MISINNLSFLIGSRALYDEADWHIKPGDKVGLIGANGTGKSTLLKII' A
#
# COMPACT_ATOMS: atom_id res chain seq x y z
N MET A 1 -3.29 10.23 11.30
CA MET A 1 -4.19 9.11 10.92
C MET A 1 -4.08 8.98 9.42
N ILE A 2 -3.72 7.80 8.92
CA ILE A 2 -3.67 7.51 7.48
C ILE A 2 -4.83 6.57 7.17
N SER A 3 -5.60 6.86 6.13
CA SER A 3 -6.70 6.03 5.64
C SER A 3 -6.58 5.94 4.13
N ILE A 4 -6.45 4.71 3.66
CA ILE A 4 -6.46 4.33 2.25
C ILE A 4 -7.72 3.49 2.08
N ASN A 5 -8.55 3.86 1.11
CA ASN A 5 -9.78 3.17 0.80
C ASN A 5 -9.79 2.81 -0.69
N ASN A 6 -10.08 1.55 -1.01
CA ASN A 6 -10.18 1.01 -2.37
C ASN A 6 -8.99 1.37 -3.28
N LEU A 7 -7.76 1.20 -2.80
CA LEU A 7 -6.56 1.44 -3.62
C LEU A 7 -6.40 0.33 -4.65
N SER A 8 -6.57 0.69 -5.92
CA SER A 8 -6.16 -0.12 -7.06
C SER A 8 -5.03 0.57 -7.81
N PHE A 9 -3.94 -0.15 -8.04
CA PHE A 9 -2.78 0.39 -8.73
C PHE A 9 -2.06 -0.69 -9.53
N LEU A 10 -1.77 -0.38 -10.79
CA LEU A 10 -1.10 -1.26 -11.72
C LEU A 10 0.25 -0.68 -12.16
N ILE A 11 1.23 -1.56 -12.35
CA ILE A 11 2.44 -1.24 -13.12
C ILE A 11 2.37 -2.04 -14.42
N GLY A 12 2.24 -1.32 -15.53
CA GLY A 12 1.90 -1.95 -16.81
C GLY A 12 0.57 -2.69 -16.70
N SER A 13 0.57 -3.98 -17.01
CA SER A 13 -0.61 -4.87 -16.89
C SER A 13 -0.70 -5.61 -15.55
N ARG A 14 0.24 -5.41 -14.62
CA ARG A 14 0.27 -6.13 -13.35
C ARG A 14 -0.35 -5.28 -12.24
N ALA A 15 -1.40 -5.79 -11.61
CA ALA A 15 -1.91 -5.23 -10.36
C ALA A 15 -0.88 -5.42 -9.23
N LEU A 16 -0.52 -4.32 -8.57
CA LEU A 16 0.19 -4.35 -7.28
C LEU A 16 -0.76 -4.22 -6.11
N TYR A 17 -1.84 -3.46 -6.30
CA TYR A 17 -2.93 -3.30 -5.36
C TYR A 17 -4.25 -3.46 -6.14
N ASP A 18 -5.21 -4.13 -5.53
CA ASP A 18 -6.53 -4.39 -6.08
C ASP A 18 -7.53 -4.18 -4.95
N GLU A 19 -8.26 -3.06 -5.00
CA GLU A 19 -9.26 -2.64 -4.02
C GLU A 19 -8.77 -2.75 -2.56
N ALA A 20 -7.53 -2.30 -2.31
CA ALA A 20 -6.90 -2.45 -1.00
C ALA A 20 -7.27 -1.33 -0.02
N ASP A 21 -7.66 -1.72 1.20
CA ASP A 21 -7.92 -0.80 2.31
C ASP A 21 -6.82 -0.86 3.37
N TRP A 22 -6.42 0.30 3.90
CA TRP A 22 -5.48 0.37 5.01
C TRP A 22 -5.75 1.56 5.93
N HIS A 23 -5.81 1.30 7.23
CA HIS A 23 -6.01 2.32 8.25
C HIS A 23 -4.89 2.26 9.29
N ILE A 24 -4.22 3.39 9.51
CA ILE A 24 -3.17 3.57 10.51
C ILE A 24 -3.58 4.68 11.48
N LYS A 25 -3.69 4.32 12.76
CA LYS A 25 -4.07 5.26 13.82
C LYS A 25 -2.85 6.05 14.30
N PRO A 26 -3.05 7.25 14.87
CA PRO A 26 -1.97 7.96 15.55
C PRO A 26 -1.33 7.09 16.64
N GLY A 27 0.00 7.00 16.64
CA GLY A 27 0.76 6.19 17.60
C GLY A 27 1.09 4.77 17.15
N ASP A 28 0.48 4.27 16.08
CA ASP A 28 0.80 2.95 15.53
C ASP A 28 2.23 2.93 14.96
N LYS A 29 2.95 1.84 15.21
CA LYS A 29 4.23 1.54 14.57
C LYS A 29 4.03 0.35 13.63
N VAL A 30 3.95 0.62 12.34
CA VAL A 30 3.66 -0.41 11.32
C VAL A 30 4.86 -0.64 10.42
N GLY A 31 5.18 -1.91 10.17
CA GLY A 31 6.20 -2.34 9.21
C GLY A 31 5.56 -2.92 7.95
N LEU A 32 6.03 -2.49 6.78
CA LEU A 32 5.58 -3.01 5.49
C LEU A 32 6.52 -4.14 5.02
N ILE A 33 6.02 -5.37 4.95
CA ILE A 33 6.81 -6.57 4.62
C ILE A 33 6.30 -7.26 3.33
N GLY A 34 7.12 -8.16 2.76
CA GLY A 34 6.81 -8.89 1.53
C GLY A 34 8.02 -9.04 0.62
N ALA A 35 7.93 -9.87 -0.41
CA ALA A 35 9.01 -10.07 -1.38
C ALA A 35 9.34 -8.80 -2.19
N ASN A 36 10.50 -8.78 -2.86
CA ASN A 36 10.84 -7.65 -3.74
C ASN A 36 9.87 -7.56 -4.92
N GLY A 37 9.48 -6.33 -5.28
CA GLY A 37 8.53 -6.09 -6.36
C GLY A 37 7.04 -6.28 -6.00
N THR A 38 6.70 -6.49 -4.72
CA THR A 38 5.29 -6.56 -4.26
C THR A 38 4.64 -5.20 -4.00
N GLY A 39 5.30 -4.10 -4.40
CA GLY A 39 4.72 -2.76 -4.30
C GLY A 39 5.01 -2.01 -3.00
N LYS A 40 5.86 -2.50 -2.10
CA LYS A 40 6.15 -1.83 -0.81
C LYS A 40 6.63 -0.39 -0.96
N SER A 41 7.75 -0.20 -1.65
CA SER A 41 8.28 1.15 -1.94
C SER A 41 7.36 1.96 -2.85
N THR A 42 6.51 1.29 -3.63
CA THR A 42 5.49 1.94 -4.46
C THR A 42 4.40 2.54 -3.59
N LEU A 43 3.90 1.81 -2.59
CA LEU A 43 2.89 2.30 -1.63
C LEU A 43 3.39 3.53 -0.87
N LEU A 44 4.63 3.48 -0.38
CA LEU A 44 5.26 4.61 0.32
C LEU A 44 5.52 5.83 -0.58
N LYS A 45 5.43 5.71 -1.91
CA LYS A 45 5.52 6.84 -2.85
C LYS A 45 4.14 7.38 -3.25
N ILE A 46 3.10 6.56 -3.11
CA ILE A 46 1.72 6.93 -3.45
C ILE A 46 1.06 7.67 -2.27
N ILE A 47 1.41 7.30 -1.04
CA ILE A 47 1.02 7.98 0.21
C ILE A 47 1.94 9.18 0.45
#